data_AF-A0A950K622-F1
#
_entry.id   AF-A0A950K622-F1
#
_cell.length_a   1.000
_cell.length_b   1.000
_cell.length_c   1.000
_cell.angle_alpha   90.00
_cell.angle_beta   90.00
_cell.angle_gamma   90.00
#
_symmetry.space_group_name_H-M   'P 1'
#
loop_
_entity.id
_entity.type
_entity.pdbx_description
1 polymer ?
#
loop_
_entity_poly.entity_id
_entity_poly.type
_entity_poly.pdbx_seq_one_letter_code
_entity_poly.pdbx_strand_id
1 'polypeptide(L)'
;MRNAAVLLALAAFGLLSCDGTRTEPKASAPGAAAVTVGGKRIDVTLVLTEKERRHAVPRLAAPTETGGHLLAWPRERFMKLEGERSRSSFDVLFLDRAGTIVDVRPLDGNDPEGVQPKAPAAYALLLLPGLAGKLGAKTGDKVDLSPEAKNAKAEELPVLKINGIPAYVELALSEAERQHGLMFRPHLSEEDGMLFAYPDEGRHSFWMMNTMIPLDIAFFADDGTLLNVNETPMYPDPRNPGSNYATSDSKGNARYVLEMNLGWFRKKGLVDGSGHIAPGTKAEIPAWAVKGSVD
;
A
#
# COMPACT_ATOMS: atom_id res chain seq x y z
N MET A 1 29.47 -73.48 16.75
CA MET A 1 29.99 -72.48 17.72
C MET A 1 28.91 -71.41 17.87
N ARG A 2 28.40 -71.19 19.11
CA ARG A 2 27.39 -70.20 19.58
C ARG A 2 25.97 -70.37 18.97
N ASN A 3 24.90 -70.89 19.62
CA ASN A 3 24.29 -70.73 20.97
C ASN A 3 24.06 -69.24 21.34
N ALA A 4 22.90 -68.73 21.76
CA ALA A 4 21.69 -69.33 22.31
C ALA A 4 20.48 -68.34 22.33
N ALA A 5 19.28 -68.94 22.41
CA ALA A 5 18.14 -68.64 23.27
C ALA A 5 17.47 -67.24 23.31
N VAL A 6 16.17 -67.29 23.00
CA VAL A 6 15.06 -66.42 23.42
C VAL A 6 15.03 -66.29 24.94
N LEU A 7 14.90 -65.08 25.47
CA LEU A 7 14.51 -64.83 26.86
C LEU A 7 13.35 -63.82 26.91
N LEU A 8 12.25 -64.29 27.49
CA LEU A 8 11.09 -63.52 27.91
C LEU A 8 11.46 -62.80 29.22
N ALA A 9 11.24 -61.49 29.32
CA ALA A 9 11.29 -60.79 30.61
C ALA A 9 10.23 -59.67 30.64
N LEU A 10 9.28 -59.83 31.57
CA LEU A 10 8.35 -58.82 32.02
C LEU A 10 9.09 -57.54 32.40
N ALA A 11 8.61 -56.39 31.91
CA ALA A 11 8.96 -55.09 32.48
C ALA A 11 7.71 -54.46 33.11
N ALA A 12 7.85 -54.19 34.39
CA ALA A 12 6.83 -53.74 35.31
C ALA A 12 6.33 -52.32 35.01
N PHE A 13 5.07 -52.09 35.42
CA PHE A 13 4.47 -50.78 35.60
C PHE A 13 5.38 -49.84 36.41
N GLY A 14 5.86 -48.79 35.75
CA GLY A 14 6.46 -47.62 36.40
C GLY A 14 5.59 -46.41 36.12
N LEU A 15 4.78 -46.01 37.11
CA LEU A 15 4.16 -44.70 37.17
C LEU A 15 5.26 -43.64 37.29
N LEU A 16 5.41 -42.78 36.28
CA LEU A 16 6.03 -41.48 36.44
C LEU A 16 5.09 -40.43 35.85
N SER A 17 4.46 -39.69 36.77
CA SER A 17 3.72 -38.47 36.49
C SER A 17 4.72 -37.39 36.04
N CYS A 18 4.46 -36.76 34.90
CA CYS A 18 4.98 -35.44 34.58
C CYS A 18 3.85 -34.67 33.89
N ASP A 19 3.26 -33.78 34.69
CA ASP A 19 2.45 -32.65 34.25
C ASP A 19 3.16 -31.91 33.12
N GLY A 20 2.44 -31.70 32.02
CA GLY A 20 2.95 -31.02 30.85
C GLY A 20 1.80 -30.72 29.93
N THR A 21 0.96 -29.76 30.33
CA THR A 21 0.03 -29.08 29.42
C THR A 21 0.84 -28.37 28.35
N ARG A 22 1.27 -29.12 27.33
CA ARG A 22 1.77 -28.56 26.09
C ARG A 22 0.55 -27.98 25.38
N THR A 23 0.25 -26.72 25.69
CA THR A 23 -0.66 -25.92 24.89
C THR A 23 -0.03 -25.78 23.52
N GLU A 24 -0.50 -26.58 22.57
CA GLU A 24 -0.27 -26.31 21.15
C GLU A 24 -0.70 -24.86 20.87
N PRO A 25 0.11 -24.05 20.17
CA PRO A 25 -0.30 -22.71 19.81
C PRO A 25 -1.55 -22.83 18.95
N LYS A 26 -2.66 -22.35 19.51
CA LYS A 26 -3.95 -22.21 18.83
C LYS A 26 -3.68 -21.55 17.48
N ALA A 27 -3.99 -22.24 16.38
CA ALA A 27 -3.85 -21.69 15.04
C ALA A 27 -4.46 -20.29 15.01
N SER A 28 -3.66 -19.30 14.62
CA SER A 28 -4.10 -17.91 14.57
C SER A 28 -5.25 -17.81 13.58
N ALA A 29 -6.25 -16.98 13.89
CA ALA A 29 -7.34 -16.70 12.96
C ALA A 29 -6.75 -16.17 11.63
N PRO A 30 -7.39 -16.43 10.48
CA PRO A 30 -6.91 -15.91 9.19
C PRO A 30 -6.67 -14.41 9.27
N GLY A 31 -5.45 -13.96 8.97
CA GLY A 31 -5.05 -12.56 9.07
C GLY A 31 -4.51 -12.10 10.44
N ALA A 32 -4.44 -12.97 11.45
CA ALA A 32 -3.82 -12.65 12.74
C ALA A 32 -2.32 -13.01 12.75
N ALA A 33 -1.50 -12.02 13.04
CA ALA A 33 -0.05 -12.14 13.25
C ALA A 33 0.35 -11.40 14.53
N ALA A 34 1.65 -11.28 14.80
CA ALA A 34 2.12 -10.46 15.90
C ALA A 34 3.42 -9.73 15.58
N VAL A 35 3.67 -8.67 16.33
CA VAL A 35 4.90 -7.89 16.30
C VAL A 35 5.36 -7.65 17.73
N THR A 36 6.67 -7.48 17.93
CA THR A 36 7.22 -7.05 19.22
C THR A 36 7.87 -5.68 19.07
N VAL A 37 7.40 -4.71 19.86
CA VAL A 37 7.88 -3.33 19.85
C VAL A 37 8.34 -2.99 21.27
N GLY A 38 9.60 -2.58 21.45
CA GLY A 38 10.13 -2.27 22.78
C GLY A 38 10.03 -3.44 23.78
N GLY A 39 10.11 -4.68 23.30
CA GLY A 39 9.94 -5.89 24.11
C GLY A 39 8.49 -6.26 24.45
N LYS A 40 7.50 -5.46 24.06
CA LYS A 40 6.08 -5.78 24.23
C LYS A 40 5.51 -6.41 22.97
N ARG A 41 4.85 -7.56 23.13
CA ARG A 41 4.08 -8.20 22.06
C ARG A 41 2.79 -7.43 21.79
N ILE A 42 2.51 -7.17 20.53
CA ILE A 42 1.26 -6.62 20.00
C ILE A 42 0.71 -7.62 18.99
N ASP A 43 -0.52 -8.09 19.20
CA ASP A 43 -1.22 -8.91 18.21
C ASP A 43 -1.76 -7.99 17.11
N VAL A 44 -1.56 -8.36 15.85
CA VAL A 44 -1.89 -7.51 14.71
C VAL A 44 -2.82 -8.21 13.74
N THR A 45 -3.77 -7.45 13.20
CA THR A 45 -4.51 -7.85 12.01
C THR A 45 -3.72 -7.41 10.78
N LEU A 46 -3.46 -8.35 9.88
CA LEU A 46 -2.77 -8.10 8.62
C LEU A 46 -3.71 -7.44 7.60
N VAL A 47 -3.23 -6.40 6.95
CA VAL A 47 -3.93 -5.72 5.84
C VAL A 47 -3.09 -5.89 4.58
N LEU A 48 -3.55 -6.74 3.67
CA LEU A 48 -2.72 -7.30 2.60
C LEU A 48 -3.18 -6.95 1.19
N THR A 49 -4.45 -6.59 0.98
CA THR A 49 -4.95 -6.25 -0.36
C THR A 49 -4.83 -4.76 -0.65
N GLU A 50 -4.71 -4.38 -1.93
CA GLU A 50 -4.66 -2.96 -2.33
C GLU A 50 -5.96 -2.24 -1.95
N LYS A 51 -7.09 -2.89 -2.23
CA LYS A 51 -8.43 -2.40 -1.87
C LYS A 51 -8.57 -2.13 -0.38
N GLU A 52 -8.08 -3.04 0.47
CA GLU A 52 -8.09 -2.79 1.91
C GLU A 52 -7.13 -1.66 2.24
N ARG A 53 -5.89 -1.60 1.75
CA ARG A 53 -5.00 -0.47 2.10
C ARG A 53 -5.56 0.89 1.70
N ARG A 54 -6.25 0.99 0.56
CA ARG A 54 -6.89 2.23 0.06
C ARG A 54 -8.07 2.68 0.92
N HIS A 55 -8.89 1.76 1.41
CA HIS A 55 -10.16 2.11 2.10
C HIS A 55 -10.28 1.60 3.55
N ALA A 56 -9.30 0.86 4.05
CA ALA A 56 -9.41 0.19 5.34
C ALA A 56 -9.15 1.15 6.47
N VAL A 57 -8.15 2.04 6.40
CA VAL A 57 -7.82 2.90 7.56
C VAL A 57 -9.07 3.60 8.11
N PRO A 58 -9.98 4.14 7.28
CA PRO A 58 -11.21 4.73 7.80
C PRO A 58 -12.20 3.76 8.47
N ARG A 59 -12.11 2.47 8.12
CA ARG A 59 -13.00 1.37 8.53
C ARG A 59 -12.37 0.42 9.55
N LEU A 60 -11.08 0.56 9.85
CA LEU A 60 -10.37 -0.29 10.80
C LEU A 60 -11.00 -0.10 12.19
N ALA A 61 -11.09 -1.20 12.93
CA ALA A 61 -11.43 -1.13 14.33
C ALA A 61 -10.34 -0.36 15.10
N ALA A 62 -10.76 0.38 16.12
CA ALA A 62 -9.83 1.09 16.98
C ALA A 62 -8.80 0.09 17.58
N PRO A 63 -7.51 0.42 17.52
CA PRO A 63 -6.46 -0.41 18.12
C PRO A 63 -6.60 -0.40 19.65
N THR A 64 -5.97 -1.36 20.32
CA THR A 64 -5.96 -1.47 21.79
C THR A 64 -4.52 -1.44 22.30
N GLU A 65 -4.31 -1.50 23.62
CA GLU A 65 -2.96 -1.50 24.19
C GLU A 65 -2.11 -2.74 23.83
N THR A 66 -2.75 -3.80 23.34
CA THR A 66 -2.14 -5.07 22.93
C THR A 66 -2.49 -5.47 21.51
N GLY A 67 -3.25 -4.63 20.79
CA GLY A 67 -3.83 -4.94 19.48
C GLY A 67 -3.59 -3.81 18.49
N GLY A 68 -3.24 -4.15 17.25
CA GLY A 68 -3.02 -3.18 16.17
C GLY A 68 -3.31 -3.74 14.79
N HIS A 69 -2.91 -2.98 13.77
CA HIS A 69 -3.00 -3.40 12.37
C HIS A 69 -1.63 -3.29 11.71
N LEU A 70 -1.27 -4.27 10.90
CA LEU A 70 -0.03 -4.26 10.12
C LEU A 70 -0.38 -4.27 8.64
N LEU A 71 -0.26 -3.11 8.02
CA LEU A 71 -0.34 -2.97 6.56
C LEU A 71 1.01 -3.38 5.97
N ALA A 72 0.97 -4.18 4.90
CA ALA A 72 2.17 -4.66 4.23
C ALA A 72 2.13 -4.38 2.72
N TRP A 73 3.28 -4.11 2.13
CA TRP A 73 3.48 -3.93 0.69
C TRP A 73 4.62 -4.82 0.18
N PRO A 74 4.57 -5.37 -1.04
CA PRO A 74 5.62 -6.26 -1.57
C PRO A 74 6.97 -5.57 -1.83
N ARG A 75 6.96 -4.26 -2.12
CA ARG A 75 8.17 -3.44 -2.31
C ARG A 75 8.13 -2.24 -1.39
N GLU A 76 9.30 -1.81 -0.94
CA GLU A 76 9.43 -0.58 -0.16
C GLU A 76 9.11 0.63 -1.02
N ARG A 77 8.29 1.56 -0.50
CA ARG A 77 7.91 2.78 -1.21
C ARG A 77 7.42 3.87 -0.26
N PHE A 78 7.16 5.05 -0.81
CA PHE A 78 6.53 6.15 -0.09
C PHE A 78 5.00 5.99 -0.10
N MET A 79 4.46 5.08 0.71
CA MET A 79 3.02 4.88 0.85
C MET A 79 2.33 6.00 1.65
N LYS A 80 1.25 6.57 1.10
CA LYS A 80 0.35 7.45 1.84
C LYS A 80 -0.68 6.60 2.59
N LEU A 81 -0.94 6.92 3.84
CA LEU A 81 -2.08 6.46 4.61
C LEU A 81 -3.07 7.60 4.76
N GLU A 82 -4.31 7.38 4.35
CA GLU A 82 -5.36 8.38 4.49
C GLU A 82 -5.94 8.36 5.91
N GLY A 83 -6.04 9.55 6.49
CA GLY A 83 -6.68 9.76 7.79
C GLY A 83 -8.16 10.07 7.64
N GLU A 84 -8.55 10.81 6.59
CA GLU A 84 -9.88 11.37 6.41
C GLU A 84 -11.01 10.36 6.68
N ARG A 85 -11.96 10.76 7.53
CA ARG A 85 -13.15 9.97 7.91
C ARG A 85 -12.84 8.68 8.64
N SER A 86 -11.64 8.54 9.19
CA SER A 86 -11.33 7.45 10.08
C SER A 86 -12.00 7.58 11.43
N ARG A 87 -12.49 6.43 11.92
CA ARG A 87 -13.11 6.30 13.23
C ARG A 87 -12.10 6.44 14.37
N SER A 88 -10.81 6.47 14.07
CA SER A 88 -9.74 6.51 15.07
C SER A 88 -8.49 7.21 14.52
N SER A 89 -7.74 7.82 15.44
CA SER A 89 -6.37 8.23 15.20
C SER A 89 -5.41 7.09 15.56
N PHE A 90 -4.19 7.13 15.04
CA PHE A 90 -3.19 6.09 15.23
C PHE A 90 -1.81 6.66 15.49
N ASP A 91 -1.00 5.95 16.27
CA ASP A 91 0.46 6.04 16.09
C ASP A 91 0.84 5.13 14.92
N VAL A 92 1.59 5.64 13.96
CA VAL A 92 2.05 4.89 12.79
C VAL A 92 3.56 4.70 12.86
N LEU A 93 3.97 3.45 12.97
CA LEU A 93 5.37 3.04 12.82
C LEU A 93 5.57 2.54 11.39
N PHE A 94 6.32 3.30 10.60
CA PHE A 94 6.72 2.86 9.27
C PHE A 94 7.99 2.03 9.36
N LEU A 95 7.99 0.84 8.76
CA LEU A 95 9.08 -0.12 8.87
C LEU A 95 9.64 -0.48 7.50
N ASP A 96 10.95 -0.63 7.39
CA ASP A 96 11.59 -1.30 6.25
C ASP A 96 11.29 -2.81 6.25
N ARG A 97 11.74 -3.54 5.22
CA ARG A 97 11.52 -4.99 5.08
C ARG A 97 12.14 -5.79 6.23
N ALA A 98 13.22 -5.28 6.81
CA ALA A 98 13.94 -5.90 7.92
C ALA A 98 13.34 -5.54 9.29
N GLY A 99 12.21 -4.84 9.33
CA GLY A 99 11.54 -4.42 10.56
C GLY A 99 12.20 -3.23 11.28
N THR A 100 13.10 -2.49 10.63
CA THR A 100 13.64 -1.24 11.18
C THR A 100 12.61 -0.14 11.08
N ILE A 101 12.39 0.61 12.15
CA ILE A 101 11.55 1.81 12.13
C ILE A 101 12.26 2.88 11.30
N VAL A 102 11.68 3.24 10.16
CA VAL A 102 12.19 4.31 9.29
C VAL A 102 11.55 5.66 9.60
N ASP A 103 10.34 5.66 10.16
CA ASP A 103 9.64 6.88 10.58
C ASP A 103 8.55 6.55 11.62
N VAL A 104 8.25 7.52 12.48
CA VAL A 104 7.17 7.43 13.47
C VAL A 104 6.31 8.67 13.33
N ARG A 105 5.02 8.50 13.03
CA ARG A 105 4.10 9.63 12.85
C ARG A 105 2.74 9.39 13.50
N PRO A 106 2.11 10.43 14.08
CA PRO A 106 0.69 10.36 14.37
C PRO A 106 -0.10 10.45 13.06
N LEU A 107 -1.19 9.68 12.96
CA LEU A 107 -2.21 9.82 11.94
C LEU A 107 -3.51 10.24 12.62
N ASP A 108 -3.97 11.46 12.37
CA ASP A 108 -5.27 11.94 12.82
C ASP A 108 -6.37 11.37 11.92
N GLY A 109 -7.43 10.82 12.52
CA GLY A 109 -8.54 10.23 11.78
C GLY A 109 -9.43 11.23 11.02
N ASN A 110 -9.15 12.52 11.06
CA ASN A 110 -9.84 13.52 10.24
C ASN A 110 -8.88 14.33 9.34
N ASP A 111 -7.60 13.97 9.29
CA ASP A 111 -6.62 14.68 8.47
C ASP A 111 -6.76 14.32 6.99
N PRO A 112 -7.14 15.27 6.12
CA PRO A 112 -7.24 15.04 4.68
C PRO A 112 -5.86 14.86 4.01
N GLU A 113 -4.78 15.36 4.62
CA GLU A 113 -3.42 15.15 4.11
C GLU A 113 -2.93 13.73 4.37
N GLY A 114 -3.39 13.10 5.46
CA GLY A 114 -2.92 11.79 5.90
C GLY A 114 -1.42 11.79 6.23
N VAL A 115 -0.78 10.62 6.15
CA VAL A 115 0.65 10.49 6.48
C VAL A 115 1.42 9.67 5.46
N GLN A 116 2.67 10.04 5.21
CA GLN A 116 3.63 9.30 4.38
C GLN A 116 4.98 9.22 5.13
N PRO A 117 5.73 8.11 5.04
CA PRO A 117 7.03 8.02 5.71
C PRO A 117 8.08 8.95 5.08
N LYS A 118 9.09 9.32 5.87
CA LYS A 118 10.29 10.05 5.38
C LYS A 118 11.22 9.21 4.51
N ALA A 119 11.08 7.89 4.51
CA ALA A 119 11.89 6.96 3.73
C ALA A 119 11.03 5.78 3.24
N PRO A 120 11.46 5.05 2.20
CA PRO A 120 10.73 3.88 1.72
C PRO A 120 10.44 2.88 2.85
N ALA A 121 9.18 2.49 2.97
CA ALA A 121 8.73 1.53 3.98
C ALA A 121 8.08 0.32 3.29
N ALA A 122 8.21 -0.85 3.90
CA ALA A 122 7.54 -2.09 3.52
C ALA A 122 6.26 -2.34 4.32
N TYR A 123 6.19 -1.76 5.51
CA TYR A 123 5.08 -1.94 6.44
C TYR A 123 4.68 -0.62 7.10
N ALA A 124 3.41 -0.55 7.50
CA ALA A 124 2.92 0.44 8.43
C ALA A 124 2.18 -0.26 9.57
N LEU A 125 2.72 -0.14 10.78
CA LEU A 125 2.12 -0.67 12.00
C LEU A 125 1.32 0.43 12.68
N LEU A 126 0.00 0.24 12.70
CA LEU A 126 -0.97 1.16 13.28
C LEU A 126 -1.27 0.72 14.72
N LEU A 127 -0.94 1.59 15.66
CA LEU A 127 -1.08 1.38 17.10
C LEU A 127 -2.05 2.39 17.72
N LEU A 128 -2.47 2.10 18.95
CA LEU A 128 -3.22 3.05 19.78
C LEU A 128 -2.44 4.37 19.93
N PRO A 129 -3.09 5.54 19.79
CA PRO A 129 -2.43 6.83 19.99
C PRO A 129 -1.66 6.91 21.32
N GLY A 130 -0.41 7.37 21.23
CA GLY A 130 0.52 7.47 22.34
C GLY A 130 1.18 6.15 22.77
N LEU A 131 0.79 5.00 22.22
CA LEU A 131 1.39 3.71 22.56
C LEU A 131 2.82 3.59 22.02
N ALA A 132 3.13 4.12 20.84
CA ALA A 132 4.49 4.08 20.30
C ALA A 132 5.47 4.80 21.25
N GLY A 133 5.08 5.95 21.78
CA GLY A 133 5.83 6.69 22.80
C GLY A 133 6.00 5.91 24.11
N LYS A 134 4.92 5.28 24.61
CA LYS A 134 4.99 4.41 25.81
C LYS A 134 5.91 3.21 25.64
N LEU A 135 6.01 2.68 24.42
CA LEU A 135 6.92 1.57 24.07
C LEU A 135 8.35 2.03 23.78
N GLY A 136 8.61 3.34 23.80
CA GLY A 136 9.92 3.92 23.51
C GLY A 136 10.36 3.76 22.05
N ALA A 137 9.41 3.53 21.13
CA ALA A 137 9.68 3.30 19.73
C ALA A 137 10.19 4.58 19.04
N LYS A 138 11.35 4.49 18.38
CA LYS A 138 11.96 5.59 17.62
C LYS A 138 12.62 5.08 16.34
N THR A 139 12.87 5.99 15.40
CA THR A 139 13.58 5.70 14.15
C THR A 139 14.92 5.01 14.44
N GLY A 140 15.21 3.94 13.68
CA GLY A 140 16.38 3.08 13.84
C GLY A 140 16.17 1.86 14.74
N ASP A 141 15.13 1.84 15.58
CA ASP A 141 14.81 0.68 16.41
C ASP A 141 14.30 -0.50 15.57
N LYS A 142 14.47 -1.72 16.09
CA LYS A 142 13.97 -2.95 15.48
C LYS A 142 12.62 -3.35 16.07
N VAL A 143 11.69 -3.68 15.18
CA VAL A 143 10.41 -4.34 15.47
C VAL A 143 10.50 -5.79 15.01
N ASP A 144 10.30 -6.71 15.94
CA ASP A 144 10.33 -8.14 15.60
C ASP A 144 8.99 -8.57 15.01
N LEU A 145 8.95 -8.69 13.69
CA LEU A 145 7.80 -9.23 12.97
C LEU A 145 7.76 -10.76 13.13
N SER A 146 6.58 -11.32 13.46
CA SER A 146 6.39 -12.77 13.52
C SER A 146 6.58 -13.43 12.14
N PRO A 147 6.83 -14.74 12.07
CA PRO A 147 6.93 -15.45 10.80
C PRO A 147 5.70 -15.26 9.90
N GLU A 148 4.50 -15.22 10.48
CA GLU A 148 3.24 -15.00 9.75
C GLU A 148 3.24 -13.61 9.09
N ALA A 149 3.68 -12.56 9.80
CA ALA A 149 3.79 -11.22 9.26
C ALA A 149 4.86 -11.11 8.16
N LYS A 150 6.02 -11.75 8.35
CA LYS A 150 7.12 -11.75 7.37
C LYS A 150 6.77 -12.50 6.09
N ASN A 151 6.06 -13.62 6.21
CA ASN A 151 5.68 -14.48 5.09
C ASN A 151 4.34 -14.10 4.46
N ALA A 152 3.66 -13.08 4.98
CA ALA A 152 2.40 -12.60 4.44
C ALA A 152 2.58 -12.13 2.98
N LYS A 153 1.73 -12.62 2.09
CA LYS A 153 1.74 -12.24 0.68
C LYS A 153 0.84 -11.02 0.48
N ALA A 154 1.45 -9.84 0.63
CA ALA A 154 0.79 -8.60 0.26
C ALA A 154 0.53 -8.55 -1.26
N GLU A 155 -0.62 -8.01 -1.64
CA GLU A 155 -0.94 -7.68 -3.03
C GLU A 155 -0.08 -6.49 -3.49
N GLU A 156 0.44 -6.56 -4.71
CA GLU A 156 1.16 -5.44 -5.35
C GLU A 156 0.15 -4.45 -5.96
N LEU A 157 0.60 -3.22 -6.25
CA LEU A 157 -0.23 -2.32 -7.07
C LEU A 157 -0.52 -2.96 -8.43
N PRO A 158 -1.71 -2.72 -9.00
CA PRO A 158 -1.97 -3.01 -10.40
C PRO A 158 -0.87 -2.46 -11.31
N VAL A 159 -0.49 -3.23 -12.32
CA VAL A 159 0.45 -2.79 -13.35
C VAL A 159 -0.31 -2.42 -14.61
N LEU A 160 -0.10 -1.20 -15.07
CA LEU A 160 -0.46 -0.74 -16.40
C LEU A 160 0.76 -0.86 -17.31
N LYS A 161 0.63 -1.45 -18.50
CA LYS A 161 1.71 -1.48 -19.49
C LYS A 161 1.44 -0.44 -20.56
N ILE A 162 2.40 0.44 -20.85
CA ILE A 162 2.36 1.33 -22.01
C ILE A 162 3.40 0.84 -23.01
N ASN A 163 2.97 0.23 -24.12
CA ASN A 163 3.86 -0.47 -25.06
C ASN A 163 4.80 -1.48 -24.37
N GLY A 164 4.32 -2.18 -23.35
CA GLY A 164 5.10 -3.13 -22.56
C GLY A 164 5.93 -2.51 -21.43
N ILE A 165 6.03 -1.18 -21.34
CA ILE A 165 6.69 -0.47 -20.24
C ILE A 165 5.78 -0.49 -19.01
N PRO A 166 6.20 -1.06 -17.87
CA PRO A 166 5.35 -1.17 -16.70
C PRO A 166 5.27 0.16 -15.94
N ALA A 167 4.06 0.51 -15.50
CA ALA A 167 3.76 1.54 -14.51
C ALA A 167 2.93 0.91 -13.40
N TYR A 168 3.30 1.14 -12.14
CA TYR A 168 2.57 0.62 -10.98
C TYR A 168 1.56 1.66 -10.52
N VAL A 169 0.28 1.35 -10.61
CA VAL A 169 -0.76 2.38 -10.50
C VAL A 169 -1.68 2.14 -9.33
N GLU A 170 -1.89 3.19 -8.55
CA GLU A 170 -3.08 3.30 -7.72
C GLU A 170 -4.30 3.61 -8.60
N LEU A 171 -5.48 3.14 -8.21
CA LEU A 171 -6.70 3.28 -9.02
C LEU A 171 -7.62 4.35 -8.43
N ALA A 172 -7.99 5.33 -9.28
CA ALA A 172 -9.04 6.29 -9.01
C ALA A 172 -10.29 5.95 -9.85
N LEU A 173 -11.25 5.26 -9.24
CA LEU A 173 -12.40 4.64 -9.92
C LEU A 173 -13.72 5.37 -9.65
N SER A 174 -13.86 5.92 -8.45
CA SER A 174 -15.01 6.73 -8.05
C SER A 174 -14.76 8.21 -8.32
N GLU A 175 -15.84 9.00 -8.36
CA GLU A 175 -15.72 10.44 -8.53
C GLU A 175 -14.90 11.09 -7.40
N ALA A 176 -15.08 10.64 -6.16
CA ALA A 176 -14.32 11.15 -5.03
C ALA A 176 -12.82 10.82 -5.15
N GLU A 177 -12.47 9.60 -5.55
CA GLU A 177 -11.05 9.22 -5.75
C GLU A 177 -10.42 10.04 -6.90
N ARG A 178 -11.16 10.27 -8.01
CA ARG A 178 -10.66 11.08 -9.13
C ARG A 178 -10.50 12.56 -8.77
N GLN A 179 -11.42 13.11 -7.98
CA GLN A 179 -11.30 14.49 -7.51
C GLN A 179 -10.15 14.67 -6.53
N HIS A 180 -9.84 13.64 -5.74
CA HIS A 180 -8.73 13.66 -4.79
C HIS A 180 -7.37 13.46 -5.48
N GLY A 181 -7.27 12.52 -6.43
CA GLY A 181 -6.03 12.25 -7.17
C GLY A 181 -4.80 12.08 -6.26
N LEU A 182 -3.67 12.67 -6.67
CA LEU A 182 -2.42 12.67 -5.89
C LEU A 182 -2.30 13.85 -4.90
N MET A 183 -3.42 14.49 -4.51
CA MET A 183 -3.41 15.58 -3.54
C MET A 183 -2.71 15.21 -2.24
N PHE A 184 -2.04 16.20 -1.66
CA PHE A 184 -1.34 16.14 -0.37
C PHE A 184 -0.19 15.14 -0.28
N ARG A 185 0.26 14.57 -1.41
CA ARG A 185 1.44 13.71 -1.43
C ARG A 185 2.73 14.53 -1.48
N PRO A 186 3.68 14.30 -0.56
CA PRO A 186 4.99 14.93 -0.65
C PRO A 186 5.94 14.18 -1.59
N HIS A 187 5.72 12.89 -1.85
CA HIS A 187 6.54 12.08 -2.75
C HIS A 187 5.72 11.03 -3.52
N LEU A 188 6.25 10.62 -4.68
CA LEU A 188 5.77 9.50 -5.50
C LEU A 188 6.99 8.72 -6.00
N SER A 189 7.02 7.39 -5.86
CA SER A 189 8.13 6.57 -6.35
C SER A 189 8.27 6.68 -7.87
N GLU A 190 9.49 6.52 -8.41
CA GLU A 190 9.75 6.79 -9.85
C GLU A 190 8.86 6.01 -10.83
N GLU A 191 8.55 4.76 -10.52
CA GLU A 191 7.72 3.89 -11.37
C GLU A 191 6.27 3.75 -10.87
N ASP A 192 5.91 4.48 -9.82
CA ASP A 192 4.54 4.51 -9.27
C ASP A 192 3.77 5.69 -9.89
N GLY A 193 2.46 5.53 -10.03
CA GLY A 193 1.55 6.54 -10.55
C GLY A 193 0.12 6.32 -10.11
N MET A 194 -0.81 7.08 -10.70
CA MET A 194 -2.23 6.92 -10.47
C MET A 194 -3.00 6.87 -11.78
N LEU A 195 -3.79 5.81 -11.95
CA LEU A 195 -4.68 5.61 -13.09
C LEU A 195 -6.10 6.05 -12.72
N PHE A 196 -6.57 7.06 -13.41
CA PHE A 196 -7.95 7.53 -13.38
C PHE A 196 -8.70 6.82 -14.49
N ALA A 197 -9.66 5.97 -14.12
CA ALA A 197 -10.52 5.27 -15.07
C ALA A 197 -11.93 5.83 -15.00
N TYR A 198 -12.44 6.29 -16.13
CA TYR A 198 -13.79 6.83 -16.25
C TYR A 198 -14.78 5.74 -16.68
N PRO A 199 -16.07 5.84 -16.32
CA PRO A 199 -17.10 4.90 -16.76
C PRO A 199 -17.54 5.12 -18.21
N ASP A 200 -17.26 6.31 -18.78
CA ASP A 200 -17.55 6.73 -20.15
C ASP A 200 -16.37 7.55 -20.67
N GLU A 201 -16.10 7.53 -21.98
CA GLU A 201 -15.09 8.42 -22.57
C GLU A 201 -15.61 9.86 -22.67
N GLY A 202 -14.71 10.82 -22.56
CA GLY A 202 -15.06 12.23 -22.68
C GLY A 202 -13.85 13.14 -22.69
N ARG A 203 -14.11 14.45 -22.79
CA ARG A 203 -13.05 15.44 -22.60
C ARG A 203 -12.82 15.63 -21.11
N HIS A 204 -11.58 15.42 -20.68
CA HIS A 204 -11.18 15.54 -19.28
C HIS A 204 -10.18 16.67 -19.11
N SER A 205 -10.24 17.30 -17.94
CA SER A 205 -9.41 18.44 -17.56
C SER A 205 -8.91 18.23 -16.13
N PHE A 206 -7.62 18.41 -15.93
CA PHE A 206 -6.94 18.19 -14.65
C PHE A 206 -6.28 19.48 -14.18
N TRP A 207 -6.17 19.62 -12.87
CA TRP A 207 -5.54 20.76 -12.20
C TRP A 207 -4.58 20.26 -11.13
N MET A 208 -3.76 21.16 -10.59
CA MET A 208 -2.73 20.83 -9.59
C MET A 208 -3.07 21.36 -8.19
N MET A 209 -4.35 21.66 -7.91
CA MET A 209 -4.78 22.06 -6.56
C MET A 209 -4.41 20.97 -5.56
N ASN A 210 -3.83 21.38 -4.43
CA ASN A 210 -3.28 20.56 -3.35
C ASN A 210 -2.21 19.53 -3.78
N THR A 211 -1.67 19.62 -4.99
CA THR A 211 -0.68 18.64 -5.50
C THR A 211 0.73 19.19 -5.36
N MET A 212 1.54 18.56 -4.50
CA MET A 212 2.88 19.05 -4.10
C MET A 212 4.03 18.31 -4.81
N ILE A 213 3.70 17.55 -5.84
CA ILE A 213 4.66 16.84 -6.69
C ILE A 213 4.43 17.29 -8.14
N PRO A 214 5.50 17.54 -8.92
CA PRO A 214 5.35 17.81 -10.33
C PRO A 214 5.01 16.52 -11.09
N LEU A 215 4.09 16.60 -12.05
CA LEU A 215 3.52 15.42 -12.71
C LEU A 215 3.61 15.50 -14.24
N ASP A 216 3.65 14.33 -14.87
CA ASP A 216 3.16 14.15 -16.24
C ASP A 216 1.71 13.68 -16.16
N ILE A 217 0.80 14.32 -16.91
CA ILE A 217 -0.60 13.92 -17.02
C ILE A 217 -0.87 13.43 -18.44
N ALA A 218 -1.00 12.12 -18.60
CA ALA A 218 -1.20 11.48 -19.89
C ALA A 218 -2.64 11.02 -20.09
N PHE A 219 -3.22 11.35 -21.24
CA PHE A 219 -4.60 11.03 -21.58
C PHE A 219 -4.64 9.90 -22.61
N PHE A 220 -5.47 8.89 -22.38
CA PHE A 220 -5.64 7.77 -23.29
C PHE A 220 -7.09 7.62 -23.73
N ALA A 221 -7.30 7.33 -25.00
CA ALA A 221 -8.60 7.03 -25.59
C ALA A 221 -9.18 5.70 -25.06
N ASP A 222 -10.45 5.42 -25.37
CA ASP A 222 -11.13 4.17 -24.98
C ASP A 222 -10.49 2.91 -25.56
N ASP A 223 -9.84 3.02 -26.72
CA ASP A 223 -9.07 1.93 -27.32
C ASP A 223 -7.67 1.76 -26.69
N GLY A 224 -7.27 2.63 -25.76
CA GLY A 224 -5.97 2.60 -25.09
C GLY A 224 -4.89 3.47 -25.75
N THR A 225 -5.17 4.15 -26.87
CA THR A 225 -4.21 5.03 -27.55
C THR A 225 -3.88 6.27 -26.72
N LEU A 226 -2.59 6.60 -26.59
CA LEU A 226 -2.09 7.83 -25.96
C LEU A 226 -2.44 9.05 -26.82
N LEU A 227 -3.36 9.88 -26.34
CA LEU A 227 -3.80 11.10 -27.01
C LEU A 227 -2.78 12.23 -26.84
N ASN A 228 -2.38 12.50 -25.59
CA ASN A 228 -1.39 13.52 -25.27
C ASN A 228 -0.79 13.33 -23.88
N VAL A 229 0.40 13.88 -23.69
CA VAL A 229 1.03 14.06 -22.37
C VAL A 229 1.18 15.55 -22.09
N ASN A 230 0.71 16.00 -20.93
CA ASN A 230 0.91 17.36 -20.44
C ASN A 230 1.90 17.34 -19.26
N GLU A 231 2.99 18.09 -19.37
CA GLU A 231 3.96 18.26 -18.29
C GLU A 231 3.48 19.37 -17.34
N THR A 232 3.21 19.04 -16.08
CA THR A 232 2.67 19.97 -15.07
C THR A 232 3.67 20.21 -13.94
N PRO A 233 4.34 21.39 -13.92
CA PRO A 233 5.22 21.72 -12.80
C PRO A 233 4.41 21.94 -11.52
N MET A 234 5.09 21.77 -10.38
CA MET A 234 4.51 22.09 -9.07
C MET A 234 4.27 23.61 -8.97
N TYR A 235 3.09 23.99 -8.45
CA TYR A 235 2.76 25.39 -8.18
C TYR A 235 3.53 25.91 -6.95
N PRO A 236 3.92 27.20 -6.89
CA PRO A 236 4.59 27.76 -5.72
C PRO A 236 3.77 27.66 -4.43
N ASP A 237 2.46 27.86 -4.53
CA ASP A 237 1.51 27.66 -3.44
C ASP A 237 0.36 26.75 -3.92
N PRO A 238 0.58 25.43 -3.89
CA PRO A 238 -0.38 24.46 -4.41
C PRO A 238 -1.60 24.32 -3.50
N ARG A 239 -1.62 24.92 -2.30
CA ARG A 239 -2.73 24.82 -1.35
C ARG A 239 -3.65 26.03 -1.37
N ASN A 240 -3.27 27.10 -2.06
CA ASN A 240 -4.08 28.30 -2.15
C ASN A 240 -5.25 28.10 -3.14
N PRO A 241 -6.52 28.14 -2.69
CA PRO A 241 -7.67 27.97 -3.58
C PRO A 241 -7.89 29.17 -4.52
N GLY A 242 -7.28 30.32 -4.22
CA GLY A 242 -7.30 31.50 -5.09
C GLY A 242 -6.22 31.50 -6.18
N SER A 243 -5.38 30.47 -6.24
CA SER A 243 -4.37 30.33 -7.31
C SER A 243 -5.05 30.05 -8.66
N ASN A 244 -4.51 30.65 -9.73
CA ASN A 244 -4.95 30.39 -11.09
C ASN A 244 -4.27 29.13 -11.64
N TYR A 245 -4.74 27.95 -11.23
CA TYR A 245 -4.22 26.68 -11.73
C TYR A 245 -4.53 26.54 -13.22
N ALA A 246 -3.50 26.51 -14.06
CA ALA A 246 -3.62 26.08 -15.44
C ALA A 246 -4.13 24.64 -15.48
N THR A 247 -5.00 24.38 -16.44
CA THR A 247 -5.57 23.05 -16.68
C THR A 247 -4.73 22.26 -17.67
N SER A 248 -4.71 20.95 -17.45
CA SER A 248 -4.24 19.95 -18.39
C SER A 248 -5.44 19.31 -19.05
N ASP A 249 -5.64 19.60 -20.32
CA ASP A 249 -6.80 19.13 -21.08
C ASP A 249 -6.44 17.97 -22.01
N SER A 250 -7.40 17.06 -22.20
CA SER A 250 -7.31 16.02 -23.21
C SER A 250 -7.50 16.59 -24.62
N LYS A 251 -6.64 16.18 -25.56
CA LYS A 251 -6.76 16.57 -26.99
C LYS A 251 -7.95 15.90 -27.71
N GLY A 252 -8.52 14.85 -27.12
CA GLY A 252 -9.69 14.12 -27.63
C GLY A 252 -10.51 13.49 -26.49
N ASN A 253 -11.44 12.59 -26.84
CA ASN A 253 -12.18 11.79 -25.86
C ASN A 253 -11.23 10.80 -25.20
N ALA A 254 -10.92 11.03 -23.94
CA ALA A 254 -10.14 10.15 -23.11
C ALA A 254 -11.07 9.26 -22.27
N ARG A 255 -10.67 8.02 -22.08
CA ARG A 255 -11.28 7.07 -21.15
C ARG A 255 -10.44 6.90 -19.88
N TYR A 256 -9.13 7.09 -20.03
CA TYR A 256 -8.15 6.90 -18.99
C TYR A 256 -7.22 8.11 -18.90
N VAL A 257 -6.80 8.43 -17.68
CA VAL A 257 -5.75 9.42 -17.43
C VAL A 257 -4.73 8.79 -16.50
N LEU A 258 -3.44 8.91 -16.82
CA LEU A 258 -2.34 8.42 -16.00
C LEU A 258 -1.50 9.60 -15.52
N GLU A 259 -1.43 9.76 -14.20
CA GLU A 259 -0.48 10.65 -13.55
C GLU A 259 0.79 9.88 -13.19
N MET A 260 1.94 10.36 -13.67
CA MET A 260 3.28 9.86 -13.33
C MET A 260 4.14 11.03 -12.85
N ASN A 261 5.31 10.75 -12.26
CA ASN A 261 6.31 11.79 -11.99
C ASN A 261 6.67 12.59 -13.26
N LEU A 262 6.87 13.91 -13.12
CA LEU A 262 7.26 14.78 -14.24
C LEU A 262 8.47 14.24 -15.02
N GLY A 263 8.32 14.17 -16.35
CA GLY A 263 9.31 13.68 -17.29
C GLY A 263 9.40 12.16 -17.40
N TRP A 264 8.57 11.38 -16.71
CA TRP A 264 8.53 9.93 -16.83
C TRP A 264 8.28 9.50 -18.28
N PHE A 265 7.28 10.06 -18.95
CA PHE A 265 6.94 9.68 -20.34
C PHE A 265 8.09 10.00 -21.31
N ARG A 266 8.65 11.21 -21.18
CA ARG A 266 9.79 11.65 -21.99
C ARG A 266 11.01 10.75 -21.83
N LYS A 267 11.35 10.36 -20.59
CA LYS A 267 12.45 9.42 -20.31
C LYS A 267 12.26 8.05 -20.97
N LYS A 268 11.01 7.61 -21.13
CA LYS A 268 10.63 6.33 -21.75
C LYS A 268 10.41 6.43 -23.27
N GLY A 269 10.58 7.61 -23.87
CA GLY A 269 10.36 7.84 -25.29
C GLY A 269 8.90 7.81 -25.72
N LEU A 270 7.97 7.98 -24.79
CA LEU A 270 6.53 8.01 -25.04
C LEU A 270 6.10 9.45 -25.30
N VAL A 271 5.58 9.68 -26.51
CA VAL A 271 5.03 10.96 -26.99
C VAL A 271 3.59 10.77 -27.48
N ASP A 272 2.89 11.87 -27.74
CA ASP A 272 1.54 11.88 -28.31
C ASP A 272 1.40 10.90 -29.50
N GLY A 273 0.38 10.04 -29.45
CA GLY A 273 0.09 9.03 -30.48
C GLY A 273 1.01 7.81 -30.51
N SER A 274 2.09 7.76 -29.71
CA SER A 274 3.06 6.66 -29.76
C SER A 274 2.78 5.53 -28.76
N GLY A 275 1.99 5.79 -27.73
CA GLY A 275 1.73 4.85 -26.63
C GLY A 275 0.38 4.15 -26.74
N HIS A 276 0.31 2.91 -26.28
CA HIS A 276 -0.93 2.17 -26.10
C HIS A 276 -0.93 1.48 -24.74
N ILE A 277 -1.99 1.67 -23.96
CA ILE A 277 -2.13 1.00 -22.66
C ILE A 277 -2.70 -0.40 -22.79
N ALA A 278 -2.21 -1.32 -21.97
CA ALA A 278 -2.77 -2.65 -21.79
C ALA A 278 -2.66 -3.07 -20.31
N PRO A 279 -3.57 -3.92 -19.80
CA PRO A 279 -3.40 -4.52 -18.48
C PRO A 279 -2.07 -5.28 -18.37
N GLY A 280 -1.28 -4.99 -17.34
CA GLY A 280 0.03 -5.60 -17.11
C GLY A 280 0.03 -6.78 -16.15
N THR A 281 -0.96 -6.87 -15.26
CA THR A 281 -1.14 -7.90 -14.23
C THR A 281 -2.62 -8.22 -13.98
N LYS A 282 -2.91 -9.37 -13.36
CA LYS A 282 -4.27 -9.78 -12.89
C LYS A 282 -4.79 -9.05 -11.63
N ALA A 283 -3.97 -8.24 -10.96
CA ALA A 283 -4.44 -7.43 -9.82
C ALA A 283 -5.54 -6.47 -10.30
N GLU A 284 -6.67 -6.43 -9.59
CA GLU A 284 -7.98 -5.95 -10.04
C GLU A 284 -7.97 -4.49 -10.53
N ILE A 285 -7.53 -4.24 -11.76
CA ILE A 285 -8.18 -3.22 -12.58
C ILE A 285 -9.52 -3.86 -12.94
N PRO A 286 -10.67 -3.33 -12.46
CA PRO A 286 -11.95 -3.90 -12.83
C PRO A 286 -12.03 -4.06 -14.35
N ALA A 287 -12.62 -5.15 -14.85
CA ALA A 287 -12.66 -5.40 -16.30
C ALA A 287 -13.34 -4.26 -17.10
N TRP A 288 -14.17 -3.44 -16.45
CA TRP A 288 -14.75 -2.23 -17.04
C TRP A 288 -13.77 -1.04 -17.09
N ALA A 289 -12.75 -1.04 -16.24
CA ALA A 289 -11.83 0.05 -15.98
C ALA A 289 -10.59 0.04 -16.88
N VAL A 290 -10.26 -1.06 -17.58
CA VAL A 290 -9.36 -1.08 -18.76
C VAL A 290 -9.83 -2.19 -19.70
N LYS A 291 -10.04 -1.88 -20.99
CA LYS A 291 -10.39 -2.86 -22.02
C LYS A 291 -9.13 -3.60 -22.51
N GLY A 292 -9.19 -4.93 -22.60
CA GLY A 292 -8.11 -5.77 -23.15
C GLY A 292 -8.08 -7.18 -22.55
N SER A 293 -7.54 -8.16 -23.29
CA SER A 293 -7.28 -9.50 -22.76
C SER A 293 -5.98 -9.52 -21.96
N VAL A 294 -5.98 -10.24 -20.84
CA VAL A 294 -4.76 -10.59 -20.11
C VAL A 294 -4.16 -11.80 -20.82
N ASP A 295 -2.97 -11.66 -21.40
CA ASP A 295 -2.16 -12.79 -21.88
C ASP A 295 -1.39 -13.45 -20.71
#